data_AF-A0AA39TQW5-F1
#
_entry.id   AF-A0AA39TQW5-F1
#
_cell.length_a   1.000
_cell.length_b   1.000
_cell.length_c   1.000
_cell.angle_alpha   90.00
_cell.angle_beta   90.00
_cell.angle_gamma   90.00
#
_symmetry.space_group_name_H-M   'P 1'
#
loop_
_entity.id
_entity.type
_entity.pdbx_description
1 polymer ?
#
loop_
_entity_poly.entity_id
_entity_poly.type
_entity_poly.pdbx_seq_one_letter_code
_entity_poly.pdbx_strand_id
1 'polypeptide(L)'
;NQIIKPYLQPRRVWDLYSNRIVPQWLMPRNYTYLEWLRPISHAWMDEKDHTSVRTPINGYEWPVPIPKDANLILICIEMLNLGLEYVWLDVLCLRQEGGPREDLHVEEWRLDVPTIGKVYQGERVVCYLSGLGRPLTLNEGDLESDRSWFRHAWTLQEVGLWREIARDAPDGPMHAECKDRKYPTELLTRFHKKLQDVCDLESEWLEGALAEMWTQVSTNPVDKIAGLAFLMESKWIPAYSESTSLEHAWTALGHSMDEEARAQFFFLCAEPGDGGEKWRPLWHQVMTKPLLPYWTSKYVGRDETEGDWCNMWCVDGFMRGLAVVKGGD
;
A
#
# COMPACT_ATOMS: atom_id res chain seq x y z
N ASN A 1 3.36 19.69 -7.78
CA ASN A 1 3.10 18.72 -8.87
C ASN A 1 2.06 17.72 -8.41
N GLN A 2 1.08 17.40 -9.26
CA GLN A 2 -0.02 16.49 -8.94
C GLN A 2 -0.23 15.52 -10.11
N ILE A 3 -0.62 14.28 -9.79
CA ILE A 3 -0.93 13.22 -10.74
C ILE A 3 -2.44 13.20 -10.96
N ILE A 4 -2.90 13.86 -12.02
CA ILE A 4 -4.33 14.02 -12.34
C ILE A 4 -5.03 12.74 -12.82
N LYS A 5 -4.25 11.70 -13.14
CA LYS A 5 -4.75 10.38 -13.54
C LYS A 5 -4.04 9.34 -12.68
N PRO A 6 -4.62 8.92 -11.55
CA PRO A 6 -3.95 8.02 -10.62
C PRO A 6 -3.86 6.58 -11.14
N TYR A 7 -4.79 6.17 -12.01
CA TYR A 7 -4.85 4.85 -12.63
C TYR A 7 -3.86 4.69 -13.79
N LEU A 8 -2.58 4.97 -13.55
CA LEU A 8 -1.53 4.74 -14.53
C LEU A 8 -1.14 3.27 -14.57
N GLN A 9 -0.86 2.79 -15.77
CA GLN A 9 -0.26 1.48 -15.97
C GLN A 9 1.20 1.52 -15.54
N PRO A 10 1.75 0.41 -14.99
CA PRO A 10 3.15 0.39 -14.59
C PRO A 10 4.02 0.66 -15.82
N ARG A 11 5.13 1.38 -15.62
CA ARG A 11 6.07 1.72 -16.72
C ARG A 11 6.67 0.48 -17.36
N ARG A 12 6.95 -0.52 -16.54
CA ARG A 12 7.69 -1.74 -16.88
C ARG A 12 7.05 -2.95 -16.23
N VAL A 13 7.22 -4.09 -16.85
CA VAL A 13 6.83 -5.41 -16.35
C VAL A 13 7.97 -6.39 -16.57
N TRP A 14 8.01 -7.47 -15.80
CA TRP A 14 8.93 -8.58 -15.99
C TRP A 14 8.28 -9.62 -16.89
N ASP A 15 8.77 -9.69 -18.13
CA ASP A 15 8.48 -10.80 -19.05
C ASP A 15 9.29 -12.02 -18.61
N LEU A 16 8.58 -13.04 -18.15
CA LEU A 16 9.16 -14.27 -17.61
C LEU A 16 9.75 -15.15 -18.70
N TYR A 17 9.19 -15.13 -19.91
CA TYR A 17 9.65 -15.97 -21.03
C TYR A 17 10.99 -15.48 -21.57
N SER A 18 11.17 -14.18 -21.73
CA SER A 18 12.47 -13.61 -22.10
C SER A 18 13.39 -13.39 -20.90
N ASN A 19 12.84 -13.47 -19.69
CA ASN A 19 13.49 -13.11 -18.42
C ASN A 19 14.09 -11.69 -18.47
N ARG A 20 13.27 -10.72 -18.91
CA ARG A 20 13.67 -9.31 -19.06
C ARG A 20 12.60 -8.36 -18.54
N ILE A 21 13.06 -7.19 -18.10
CA ILE A 21 12.20 -6.04 -17.86
C ILE A 21 11.92 -5.37 -19.20
N VAL A 22 10.64 -5.27 -19.53
CA VAL A 22 10.16 -4.71 -20.79
C VAL A 22 9.16 -3.58 -20.51
N PRO A 23 9.07 -2.57 -21.39
CA PRO A 23 7.99 -1.58 -21.30
C PRO A 23 6.61 -2.24 -21.34
N GLN A 24 5.71 -1.82 -20.46
CA GLN A 24 4.38 -2.43 -20.32
C GLN A 24 3.57 -2.42 -21.62
N TRP A 25 3.72 -1.40 -22.48
CA TRP A 25 2.98 -1.29 -23.74
C TRP A 25 3.34 -2.37 -24.78
N LEU A 26 4.40 -3.16 -24.55
CA LEU A 26 4.71 -4.34 -25.36
C LEU A 26 3.81 -5.54 -25.03
N MET A 27 3.13 -5.53 -23.87
CA MET A 27 2.13 -6.55 -23.54
C MET A 27 1.01 -6.52 -24.58
N PRO A 28 0.61 -7.67 -25.15
CA PRO A 28 -0.43 -7.67 -26.19
C PRO A 28 -1.78 -7.16 -25.66
N ARG A 29 -2.42 -6.26 -26.43
CA ARG A 29 -3.64 -5.54 -26.03
C ARG A 29 -4.88 -6.41 -25.78
N ASN A 30 -4.88 -7.67 -26.22
CA ASN A 30 -6.00 -8.57 -26.05
C ASN A 30 -6.02 -9.26 -24.68
N TYR A 31 -5.00 -9.06 -23.85
CA TYR A 31 -4.98 -9.57 -22.49
C TYR A 31 -5.73 -8.60 -21.57
N THR A 32 -6.81 -9.08 -20.96
CA THR A 32 -7.35 -8.41 -19.78
C THR A 32 -6.30 -8.48 -18.68
N TYR A 33 -5.96 -7.33 -18.07
CA TYR A 33 -4.98 -7.21 -16.98
C TYR A 33 -5.16 -8.29 -15.91
N LEU A 34 -6.41 -8.65 -15.63
CA LEU A 34 -6.85 -9.63 -14.64
C LEU A 34 -6.32 -11.06 -14.80
N GLU A 35 -5.81 -11.46 -15.97
CA GLU A 35 -5.40 -12.86 -16.21
C GLU A 35 -3.89 -13.08 -16.35
N TRP A 36 -3.13 -12.09 -16.84
CA TRP A 36 -1.76 -12.33 -17.33
C TRP A 36 -0.67 -11.44 -16.74
N LEU A 37 -1.03 -10.33 -16.07
CA LEU A 37 -0.10 -9.56 -15.25
C LEU A 37 -0.42 -9.85 -13.79
N ARG A 38 0.49 -10.51 -13.07
CA ARG A 38 0.34 -10.65 -11.62
C ARG A 38 1.39 -9.84 -10.87
N PRO A 39 0.96 -8.97 -9.95
CA PRO A 39 1.88 -8.32 -9.05
C PRO A 39 2.37 -9.30 -7.97
N ILE A 40 3.60 -9.08 -7.52
CA ILE A 40 4.24 -9.83 -6.45
C ILE A 40 4.42 -8.88 -5.27
N SER A 41 3.79 -9.19 -4.15
CA SER A 41 4.05 -8.53 -2.87
C SER A 41 4.97 -9.41 -2.02
N HIS A 42 5.85 -8.80 -1.23
CA HIS A 42 6.78 -9.56 -0.41
C HIS A 42 7.16 -8.82 0.87
N ALA A 43 7.49 -9.59 1.91
CA ALA A 43 8.06 -9.01 3.12
C ALA A 43 9.43 -8.39 2.83
N TRP A 44 9.72 -7.27 3.48
CA TRP A 44 11.04 -6.66 3.46
C TRP A 44 11.96 -7.38 4.46
N MET A 45 13.26 -7.39 4.21
CA MET A 45 14.26 -7.94 5.15
C MET A 45 15.20 -6.83 5.60
N ASP A 46 16.02 -7.10 6.61
CA ASP A 46 17.04 -6.13 7.03
C ASP A 46 18.06 -5.90 5.91
N GLU A 47 18.58 -4.67 5.81
CA GLU A 47 19.62 -4.30 4.84
C GLU A 47 20.85 -5.23 4.93
N LYS A 48 21.19 -5.67 6.15
CA LYS A 48 22.29 -6.64 6.39
C LYS A 48 22.01 -8.02 5.76
N ASP A 49 20.74 -8.36 5.53
CA ASP A 49 20.28 -9.63 4.95
C ASP A 49 19.90 -9.47 3.48
N HIS A 50 20.07 -8.26 2.92
CA HIS A 50 19.94 -7.98 1.50
C HIS A 50 21.27 -8.04 0.78
N THR A 51 21.17 -8.22 -0.53
CA THR A 51 22.25 -8.03 -1.48
C THR A 51 21.71 -7.29 -2.70
N SER A 52 22.48 -6.30 -3.16
CA SER A 52 22.16 -5.52 -4.36
C SER A 52 22.74 -6.20 -5.58
N VAL A 53 21.91 -6.93 -6.32
CA VAL A 53 22.35 -7.73 -7.46
C VAL A 53 22.31 -6.91 -8.74
N ARG A 54 23.40 -6.96 -9.52
CA ARG A 54 23.46 -6.43 -10.88
C ARG A 54 23.09 -7.56 -11.84
N THR A 55 21.95 -7.44 -12.51
CA THR A 55 21.35 -8.53 -13.29
C THR A 55 21.11 -8.12 -14.75
N PRO A 56 21.25 -9.04 -15.73
CA PRO A 56 20.83 -8.76 -17.10
C PRO A 56 19.31 -8.58 -17.21
N ILE A 57 18.51 -9.03 -16.24
CA ILE A 57 17.04 -8.95 -16.29
C ILE A 57 16.58 -7.51 -16.57
N ASN A 58 17.14 -6.51 -15.88
CA ASN A 58 16.87 -5.09 -16.11
C ASN A 58 17.95 -4.39 -16.97
N GLY A 59 18.69 -5.15 -17.80
CA GLY A 59 19.75 -4.62 -18.64
C GLY A 59 20.94 -4.04 -17.87
N TYR A 60 21.12 -4.39 -16.60
CA TYR A 60 22.09 -3.77 -15.69
C TYR A 60 21.86 -2.25 -15.51
N GLU A 61 20.62 -1.77 -15.62
CA GLU A 61 20.34 -0.34 -15.49
C GLU A 61 20.30 0.12 -14.02
N TRP A 62 19.85 -0.71 -13.08
CA TRP A 62 19.87 -0.42 -11.64
C TRP A 62 20.23 -1.69 -10.83
N PRO A 63 20.75 -1.56 -9.60
CA PRO A 63 20.86 -2.70 -8.70
C PRO A 63 19.47 -3.21 -8.29
N VAL A 64 19.37 -4.50 -7.96
CA VAL A 64 18.12 -5.13 -7.52
C VAL A 64 18.31 -5.62 -6.08
N PRO A 65 17.71 -4.97 -5.08
CA PRO A 65 17.80 -5.42 -3.69
C PRO A 65 16.95 -6.68 -3.51
N ILE A 66 17.58 -7.78 -3.14
CA ILE A 66 16.90 -9.05 -2.81
C ILE A 66 17.53 -9.69 -1.56
N PRO A 67 16.84 -10.59 -0.86
CA PRO A 67 17.44 -11.38 0.21
C PRO A 67 18.69 -12.15 -0.28
N LYS A 68 19.72 -12.28 0.56
CA LYS A 68 20.97 -12.97 0.21
C LYS A 68 20.79 -14.43 -0.20
N ASP A 69 19.75 -15.07 0.34
CA ASP A 69 19.35 -16.45 0.07
C ASP A 69 18.32 -16.57 -1.08
N ALA A 70 17.88 -15.45 -1.67
CA ALA A 70 16.93 -15.44 -2.78
C ALA A 70 17.61 -15.61 -4.14
N ASN A 71 16.87 -16.17 -5.10
CA ASN A 71 17.31 -16.32 -6.47
C ASN A 71 16.20 -15.93 -7.44
N LEU A 72 16.41 -14.87 -8.22
CA LEU A 72 15.46 -14.36 -9.21
C LEU A 72 15.06 -15.41 -10.25
N ILE A 73 15.96 -16.34 -10.61
CA ILE A 73 15.63 -17.42 -11.55
C ILE A 73 14.62 -18.40 -10.91
N LEU A 74 14.77 -18.72 -9.63
CA LEU A 74 13.83 -19.60 -8.94
C LEU A 74 12.47 -18.94 -8.71
N ILE A 75 12.42 -17.61 -8.57
CA ILE A 75 11.17 -16.84 -8.53
C ILE A 75 10.52 -16.88 -9.93
N CYS A 76 11.29 -16.64 -10.99
CA CYS A 76 10.81 -16.72 -12.37
C CYS A 76 10.21 -18.11 -12.67
N ILE A 77 10.91 -19.20 -12.33
CA ILE A 77 10.41 -20.57 -12.51
C ILE A 77 9.12 -20.81 -11.73
N GLU A 78 9.04 -20.31 -10.49
CA GLU A 78 7.83 -20.43 -9.67
C GLU A 78 6.65 -19.72 -10.36
N MET A 79 6.84 -18.49 -10.84
CA MET A 79 5.80 -17.73 -11.56
C MET A 79 5.40 -18.41 -12.88
N LEU A 80 6.35 -18.98 -13.61
CA LEU A 80 6.09 -19.76 -14.83
C LEU A 80 5.24 -21.01 -14.55
N ASN A 81 5.47 -21.68 -13.42
CA ASN A 81 4.67 -22.84 -13.00
C ASN A 81 3.23 -22.46 -12.64
N LEU A 82 2.98 -21.19 -12.28
CA LEU A 82 1.64 -20.63 -12.12
C LEU A 82 0.97 -20.27 -13.46
N GLY A 83 1.66 -20.51 -14.59
CA GLY A 83 1.16 -20.22 -15.93
C GLY A 83 1.29 -18.76 -16.35
N LEU A 84 2.13 -17.98 -15.66
CA LEU A 84 2.28 -16.54 -15.90
C LEU A 84 3.26 -16.25 -17.04
N GLU A 85 2.96 -15.22 -17.81
CA GLU A 85 3.88 -14.66 -18.82
C GLU A 85 4.50 -13.35 -18.32
N TYR A 86 3.71 -12.49 -17.68
CA TYR A 86 4.16 -11.20 -17.14
C TYR A 86 3.89 -11.11 -15.64
N VAL A 87 4.86 -10.56 -14.92
CA VAL A 87 4.67 -10.19 -13.51
C VAL A 87 5.14 -8.77 -13.26
N TRP A 88 4.61 -8.16 -12.22
CA TRP A 88 5.15 -6.92 -11.69
C TRP A 88 5.80 -7.20 -10.34
N LEU A 89 7.10 -6.92 -10.25
CA LEU A 89 7.87 -7.01 -9.02
C LEU A 89 8.56 -5.67 -8.83
N ASP A 90 8.24 -4.96 -7.76
CA ASP A 90 8.70 -3.60 -7.44
C ASP A 90 10.22 -3.43 -7.58
N VAL A 91 11.02 -4.30 -6.95
CA VAL A 91 12.49 -4.24 -6.95
C VAL A 91 13.09 -4.38 -8.35
N LEU A 92 12.33 -4.94 -9.30
CA LEU A 92 12.72 -5.10 -10.69
C LEU A 92 12.08 -4.09 -11.64
N CYS A 93 10.82 -3.74 -11.43
CA CYS A 93 10.03 -2.92 -12.35
C CYS A 93 10.15 -1.42 -12.07
N LEU A 94 10.45 -1.06 -10.82
CA LEU A 94 10.87 0.28 -10.45
C LEU A 94 12.38 0.38 -10.54
N ARG A 95 12.86 1.52 -11.05
CA ARG A 95 14.28 1.86 -10.97
C ARG A 95 14.64 1.98 -9.49
N GLN A 96 15.80 1.46 -9.10
CA GLN A 96 16.28 1.48 -7.71
C GLN A 96 17.47 2.43 -7.57
N GLU A 97 17.69 2.93 -6.37
CA GLU A 97 18.83 3.77 -6.01
C GLU A 97 20.17 3.05 -6.27
N GLY A 98 21.20 3.82 -6.65
CA GLY A 98 22.58 3.32 -6.76
C GLY A 98 22.93 2.76 -8.14
N GLY A 99 22.11 3.07 -9.14
CA GLY A 99 22.36 2.77 -10.55
C GLY A 99 22.91 3.97 -11.34
N PRO A 100 23.36 3.75 -12.59
CA PRO A 100 23.48 4.86 -13.54
C PRO A 100 22.14 5.58 -13.71
N ARG A 101 22.22 6.90 -13.97
CA ARG A 101 21.05 7.78 -14.17
C ARG A 101 20.15 7.94 -12.95
N GLU A 102 20.76 8.24 -11.81
CA GLU A 102 20.05 8.60 -10.57
C GLU A 102 19.10 9.81 -10.75
N ASP A 103 19.39 10.69 -11.71
CA ASP A 103 18.46 11.73 -12.16
C ASP A 103 17.12 11.17 -12.63
N LEU A 104 17.13 10.05 -13.36
CA LEU A 104 15.91 9.37 -13.80
C LEU A 104 15.24 8.62 -12.67
N HIS A 105 15.99 8.10 -11.69
CA HIS A 105 15.43 7.42 -10.53
C HIS A 105 14.47 8.35 -9.78
N VAL A 106 14.93 9.55 -9.43
CA VAL A 106 14.12 10.56 -8.73
C VAL A 106 12.90 10.98 -9.56
N GLU A 107 13.06 11.22 -10.87
CA GLU A 107 11.94 11.63 -11.72
C GLU A 107 10.92 10.50 -11.98
N GLU A 108 11.38 9.26 -12.12
CA GLU A 108 10.50 8.09 -12.23
C GLU A 108 9.75 7.86 -10.91
N TRP A 109 10.42 7.92 -9.77
CA TRP A 109 9.81 7.72 -8.45
C TRP A 109 8.73 8.74 -8.11
N ARG A 110 8.90 10.01 -8.53
CA ARG A 110 7.88 11.04 -8.37
C ARG A 110 6.51 10.65 -8.92
N LEU A 111 6.46 9.80 -9.93
CA LEU A 111 5.24 9.33 -10.59
C LEU A 111 4.91 7.88 -10.27
N ASP A 112 5.91 7.00 -10.35
CA ASP A 112 5.70 5.56 -10.34
C ASP A 112 5.42 5.05 -8.91
N VAL A 113 6.15 5.54 -7.88
CA VAL A 113 5.92 5.16 -6.46
C VAL A 113 4.50 5.48 -5.97
N PRO A 114 3.98 6.71 -6.13
CA PRO A 114 2.64 7.04 -5.66
C PRO A 114 1.53 6.41 -6.52
N THR A 115 1.86 5.71 -7.61
CA THR A 115 0.89 5.00 -8.46
C THR A 115 0.93 3.48 -8.30
N ILE A 116 1.80 2.94 -7.43
CA ILE A 116 1.98 1.48 -7.21
C ILE A 116 0.67 0.79 -6.83
N GLY A 117 -0.16 1.39 -5.96
CA GLY A 117 -1.40 0.76 -5.51
C GLY A 117 -2.32 0.35 -6.67
N LYS A 118 -2.26 1.04 -7.83
CA LYS A 118 -3.04 0.64 -9.00
C LYS A 118 -2.67 -0.75 -9.53
N VAL A 119 -1.40 -1.10 -9.43
CA VAL A 119 -0.84 -2.36 -9.92
C VAL A 119 -1.42 -3.56 -9.16
N TYR A 120 -1.85 -3.35 -7.92
CA TYR A 120 -2.42 -4.38 -7.05
C TYR A 120 -3.95 -4.31 -6.97
N GLN A 121 -4.54 -3.12 -7.13
CA GLN A 121 -5.97 -2.90 -6.97
C GLN A 121 -6.82 -3.77 -7.91
N GLY A 122 -7.61 -4.67 -7.33
CA GLY A 122 -8.51 -5.58 -8.05
C GLY A 122 -7.82 -6.82 -8.64
N GLU A 123 -6.52 -7.00 -8.41
CA GLU A 123 -5.71 -8.02 -9.06
C GLU A 123 -5.48 -9.26 -8.17
N ARG A 124 -5.00 -10.34 -8.79
CA ARG A 124 -4.50 -11.53 -8.07
C ARG A 124 -3.02 -11.35 -7.74
N VAL A 125 -2.70 -11.26 -6.45
CA VAL A 125 -1.35 -11.00 -5.96
C VAL A 125 -0.68 -12.29 -5.53
N VAL A 126 0.60 -12.45 -5.88
CA VAL A 126 1.44 -13.50 -5.33
C VAL A 126 2.20 -12.95 -4.12
N CYS A 127 2.02 -13.55 -2.95
CA CYS A 127 2.55 -13.00 -1.69
C CYS A 127 3.68 -13.87 -1.11
N TYR A 128 4.88 -13.30 -0.98
CA TYR A 128 5.99 -13.90 -0.23
C TYR A 128 6.02 -13.37 1.21
N LEU A 129 5.27 -14.01 2.12
CA LEU A 129 5.07 -13.52 3.49
C LEU A 129 6.34 -13.55 4.37
N SER A 130 7.30 -14.43 4.06
CA SER A 130 8.56 -14.58 4.81
C SER A 130 9.78 -13.93 4.11
N GLY A 131 9.53 -13.15 3.06
CA GLY A 131 10.55 -12.45 2.27
C GLY A 131 10.67 -13.02 0.85
N LEU A 132 11.00 -12.15 -0.10
CA LEU A 132 11.03 -12.47 -1.53
C LEU A 132 11.83 -13.74 -1.83
N GLY A 133 11.20 -14.72 -2.45
CA GLY A 133 11.83 -15.99 -2.85
C GLY A 133 12.06 -17.00 -1.72
N ARG A 134 11.78 -16.65 -0.45
CA ARG A 134 12.02 -17.53 0.71
C ARG A 134 10.83 -18.46 1.01
N PRO A 135 11.07 -19.67 1.52
CA PRO A 135 10.04 -20.56 2.05
C PRO A 135 9.10 -19.84 3.02
N LEU A 136 7.81 -20.14 2.95
CA LEU A 136 6.87 -19.68 3.97
C LEU A 136 7.20 -20.40 5.29
N THR A 137 7.74 -19.64 6.24
CA THR A 137 8.06 -20.12 7.59
C THR A 137 7.35 -19.27 8.63
N LEU A 138 6.95 -19.90 9.73
CA LEU A 138 6.27 -19.24 10.84
C LEU A 138 7.00 -19.55 12.16
N ASN A 139 7.84 -18.63 12.62
CA ASN A 139 8.53 -18.72 13.91
C ASN A 139 7.92 -17.73 14.92
N GLU A 140 8.22 -17.94 16.20
CA GLU A 140 7.76 -17.05 17.25
C GLU A 140 8.36 -15.64 17.07
N GLY A 141 7.51 -14.62 17.11
CA GLY A 141 7.88 -13.22 16.90
C GLY A 141 7.92 -12.77 15.43
N ASP A 142 7.78 -13.68 14.45
CA ASP A 142 7.76 -13.30 13.03
C ASP A 142 6.58 -12.38 12.69
N LEU A 143 5.40 -12.60 13.31
CA LEU A 143 4.20 -11.80 13.05
C LEU A 143 4.31 -10.38 13.61
N GLU A 144 5.00 -10.24 14.74
CA GLU A 144 5.23 -8.99 15.46
C GLU A 144 6.47 -8.25 14.99
N SER A 145 7.33 -8.89 14.18
CA SER A 145 8.50 -8.25 13.60
C SER A 145 8.11 -7.06 12.74
N ASP A 146 8.88 -5.97 12.80
CA ASP A 146 8.75 -4.82 11.89
C ASP A 146 9.01 -5.18 10.42
N ARG A 147 9.51 -6.40 10.17
CA ARG A 147 9.73 -7.01 8.84
C ARG A 147 8.60 -7.91 8.39
N SER A 148 7.63 -8.17 9.26
CA SER A 148 6.44 -8.94 8.92
C SER A 148 5.73 -8.31 7.74
N TRP A 149 5.30 -9.12 6.78
CA TRP A 149 4.46 -8.66 5.67
C TRP A 149 3.19 -7.94 6.17
N PHE A 150 2.66 -8.35 7.32
CA PHE A 150 1.49 -7.74 7.96
C PHE A 150 1.76 -6.39 8.64
N ARG A 151 3.03 -5.96 8.70
CA ARG A 151 3.46 -4.77 9.44
C ARG A 151 4.16 -3.73 8.58
N HIS A 152 4.17 -3.86 7.25
CA HIS A 152 4.76 -2.84 6.37
C HIS A 152 3.71 -1.88 5.79
N ALA A 153 4.01 -0.59 5.75
CA ALA A 153 3.06 0.43 5.31
C ALA A 153 2.62 0.23 3.85
N TRP A 154 3.56 -0.16 2.98
CA TRP A 154 3.25 -0.40 1.58
C TRP A 154 2.38 -1.64 1.37
N THR A 155 2.48 -2.69 2.20
CA THR A 155 1.75 -3.93 1.95
C THR A 155 0.24 -3.76 2.08
N LEU A 156 -0.25 -2.72 2.77
CA LEU A 156 -1.69 -2.40 2.85
C LEU A 156 -2.32 -2.07 1.49
N GLN A 157 -1.57 -1.49 0.55
CA GLN A 157 -2.06 -1.29 -0.82
C GLN A 157 -1.71 -2.44 -1.77
N GLU A 158 -0.92 -3.42 -1.31
CA GLU A 158 -0.42 -4.55 -2.11
C GLU A 158 -1.21 -5.84 -1.89
N VAL A 159 -2.29 -5.76 -1.13
CA VAL A 159 -3.11 -6.91 -0.75
C VAL A 159 -3.88 -7.50 -1.94
N GLY A 160 -4.23 -6.65 -2.91
CA GLY A 160 -5.08 -6.97 -4.08
C GLY A 160 -6.43 -7.59 -3.72
N LEU A 161 -7.12 -8.16 -4.71
CA LEU A 161 -8.42 -8.82 -4.51
C LEU A 161 -8.21 -10.24 -4.02
N TRP A 162 -7.47 -11.06 -4.78
CA TRP A 162 -7.13 -12.44 -4.40
C TRP A 162 -5.64 -12.59 -4.12
N ARG A 163 -5.28 -13.48 -3.19
CA ARG A 163 -3.89 -13.76 -2.84
C ARG A 163 -3.55 -15.23 -3.09
N GLU A 164 -2.37 -15.45 -3.67
CA GLU A 164 -1.74 -16.75 -3.78
C GLU A 164 -0.45 -16.72 -2.97
N ILE A 165 -0.36 -17.54 -1.94
CA ILE A 165 0.80 -17.52 -1.04
C ILE A 165 1.95 -18.29 -1.71
N ALA A 166 3.03 -17.59 -1.99
CA ALA A 166 4.21 -18.16 -2.62
C ALA A 166 4.99 -19.02 -1.63
N ARG A 167 5.74 -19.99 -2.17
CA ARG A 167 6.61 -20.88 -1.38
C ARG A 167 5.89 -21.59 -0.23
N ASP A 168 4.60 -21.85 -0.41
CA ASP A 168 3.81 -22.67 0.49
C ASP A 168 4.16 -24.14 0.29
N ALA A 169 4.52 -24.80 1.39
CA ALA A 169 4.89 -26.22 1.39
C ALA A 169 3.71 -27.05 1.90
N PRO A 170 3.50 -28.30 1.46
CA PRO A 170 2.35 -29.11 1.89
C PRO A 170 2.19 -29.31 3.42
N ASP A 171 3.28 -29.19 4.16
CA ASP A 171 3.36 -29.24 5.63
C ASP A 171 3.51 -27.84 6.28
N GLY A 172 3.35 -26.79 5.49
CA GLY A 172 3.49 -25.39 5.87
C GLY A 172 2.29 -24.84 6.65
N PRO A 173 2.39 -23.59 7.15
CA PRO A 173 1.40 -23.01 8.04
C PRO A 173 0.02 -22.81 7.39
N MET A 174 -0.05 -22.71 6.06
CA MET A 174 -1.32 -22.63 5.32
C MET A 174 -2.14 -23.92 5.38
N HIS A 175 -1.47 -25.07 5.51
CA HIS A 175 -2.10 -26.39 5.51
C HIS A 175 -2.33 -26.96 6.92
N ALA A 176 -2.10 -26.16 7.97
CA ALA A 176 -2.30 -26.59 9.35
C ALA A 176 -3.76 -27.01 9.61
N GLU A 177 -3.96 -28.19 10.20
CA GLU A 177 -5.30 -28.69 10.51
C GLU A 177 -6.03 -27.79 11.53
N CYS A 178 -7.18 -27.25 11.15
CA CYS A 178 -8.08 -26.56 12.05
C CYS A 178 -9.15 -27.53 12.58
N LYS A 179 -9.03 -27.96 13.84
CA LYS A 179 -10.01 -28.85 14.51
C LYS A 179 -10.87 -28.04 15.47
N ASP A 180 -12.19 -28.19 15.39
CA ASP A 180 -13.15 -27.44 16.22
C ASP A 180 -12.92 -25.92 16.22
N ARG A 181 -12.56 -25.36 15.05
CA ARG A 181 -12.18 -23.94 14.85
C ARG A 181 -10.96 -23.48 15.65
N LYS A 182 -10.07 -24.40 16.02
CA LYS A 182 -8.81 -24.11 16.71
C LYS A 182 -7.64 -24.72 15.96
N TYR A 183 -6.60 -23.93 15.80
CA TYR A 183 -5.33 -24.41 15.30
C TYR A 183 -4.51 -25.07 16.42
N PRO A 184 -3.53 -25.92 16.08
CA PRO A 184 -2.72 -26.63 17.07
C PRO A 184 -1.91 -25.71 17.98
N THR A 185 -1.58 -24.50 17.51
CA THR A 185 -0.82 -23.52 18.27
C THR A 185 -1.49 -22.15 18.24
N GLU A 186 -1.24 -21.35 19.27
CA GLU A 186 -1.65 -19.94 19.33
C GLU A 186 -1.01 -19.13 18.20
N LEU A 187 0.25 -19.42 17.84
CA LEU A 187 0.95 -18.78 16.73
C LEU A 187 0.23 -19.00 15.39
N LEU A 188 -0.20 -20.23 15.09
CA LEU A 188 -0.99 -20.53 13.89
C LEU A 188 -2.35 -19.84 13.93
N THR A 189 -2.98 -19.78 15.11
CA THR A 189 -4.26 -19.07 15.29
C THR A 189 -4.11 -17.58 14.97
N ARG A 190 -3.04 -16.94 15.47
CA ARG A 190 -2.73 -15.54 15.17
C ARG A 190 -2.40 -15.32 13.68
N PHE A 191 -1.64 -16.22 13.07
CA PHE A 191 -1.29 -16.15 11.65
C PHE A 191 -2.53 -16.20 10.74
N HIS A 192 -3.39 -17.20 10.93
CA HIS A 192 -4.63 -17.34 10.16
C HIS A 192 -5.61 -16.21 10.43
N LYS A 193 -5.67 -15.71 11.67
CA LYS A 193 -6.46 -14.51 11.97
C LYS A 193 -5.95 -13.29 11.19
N LYS A 194 -4.64 -13.01 11.20
CA LYS A 194 -4.07 -11.88 10.45
C LYS A 194 -4.32 -12.00 8.94
N LEU A 195 -4.22 -13.20 8.37
CA LEU A 195 -4.57 -13.44 6.97
C LEU A 195 -6.05 -13.12 6.69
N GLN A 196 -6.95 -13.52 7.60
CA GLN A 196 -8.37 -13.22 7.49
C GLN A 196 -8.65 -11.72 7.63
N ASP A 197 -8.06 -11.06 8.63
CA ASP A 197 -8.20 -9.62 8.85
C ASP A 197 -7.81 -8.83 7.59
N VAL A 198 -6.70 -9.23 6.93
CA VAL A 198 -6.26 -8.64 5.65
C VAL A 198 -7.26 -8.89 4.51
N CYS A 199 -7.95 -10.04 4.49
CA CYS A 199 -9.00 -10.30 3.51
C CYS A 199 -10.26 -9.45 3.76
N ASP A 200 -10.56 -9.17 5.02
CA ASP A 200 -11.76 -8.46 5.43
C ASP A 200 -11.63 -6.93 5.29
N LEU A 201 -10.40 -6.40 5.15
CA LEU A 201 -10.13 -4.98 4.87
C LEU A 201 -10.86 -4.43 3.63
N GLU A 202 -11.29 -5.30 2.71
CA GLU A 202 -12.11 -4.91 1.56
C GLU A 202 -13.50 -4.37 1.93
N SER A 203 -14.00 -4.66 3.14
CA SER A 203 -15.38 -4.36 3.56
C SER A 203 -15.54 -3.10 4.42
N GLU A 204 -14.49 -2.62 5.08
CA GLU A 204 -14.48 -1.43 5.98
C GLU A 204 -13.32 -0.47 5.63
N TRP A 205 -13.22 -0.16 4.34
CA TRP A 205 -11.98 0.24 3.67
C TRP A 205 -11.25 1.45 4.30
N LEU A 206 -11.92 2.55 4.70
CA LEU A 206 -11.22 3.75 5.17
C LEU A 206 -10.85 3.73 6.67
N GLU A 207 -11.78 3.36 7.56
CA GLU A 207 -11.52 3.30 9.01
C GLU A 207 -10.49 2.21 9.32
N GLY A 208 -10.66 1.04 8.71
CA GLY A 208 -9.71 -0.07 8.79
C GLY A 208 -8.34 0.30 8.24
N ALA A 209 -8.24 0.90 7.04
CA ALA A 209 -6.96 1.31 6.46
C ALA A 209 -6.19 2.29 7.35
N LEU A 210 -6.88 3.25 7.97
CA LEU A 210 -6.22 4.23 8.85
C LEU A 210 -5.75 3.61 10.16
N ALA A 211 -6.62 2.82 10.80
CA ALA A 211 -6.27 2.11 12.02
C ALA A 211 -5.10 1.16 11.79
N GLU A 212 -5.08 0.45 10.66
CA GLU A 212 -3.98 -0.42 10.28
C GLU A 212 -2.71 0.38 9.99
N MET A 213 -2.77 1.41 9.13
CA MET A 213 -1.61 2.25 8.75
C MET A 213 -0.88 2.88 9.96
N TRP A 214 -1.62 3.15 11.04
CA TRP A 214 -1.04 3.57 12.31
C TRP A 214 0.02 2.57 12.80
N THR A 215 -0.32 1.29 12.83
CA THR A 215 0.52 0.22 13.39
C THR A 215 1.63 -0.27 12.45
N GLN A 216 1.54 0.08 11.17
CA GLN A 216 2.51 -0.29 10.15
C GLN A 216 3.87 0.39 10.34
N VAL A 217 4.91 -0.17 9.73
CA VAL A 217 6.29 0.30 9.71
C VAL A 217 6.63 0.76 8.31
N SER A 218 7.40 1.85 8.20
CA SER A 218 7.83 2.43 6.92
C SER A 218 9.30 2.81 7.00
N THR A 219 10.04 2.62 5.90
CA THR A 219 11.44 3.07 5.80
C THR A 219 11.51 4.59 5.74
N ASN A 220 10.71 5.22 4.89
CA ASN A 220 10.50 6.66 4.90
C ASN A 220 9.14 6.98 5.53
N PRO A 221 9.05 7.86 6.55
CA PRO A 221 7.76 8.25 7.13
C PRO A 221 6.72 8.75 6.10
N VAL A 222 7.17 9.33 4.98
CA VAL A 222 6.29 9.79 3.88
C VAL A 222 5.57 8.62 3.20
N ASP A 223 6.14 7.41 3.24
CA ASP A 223 5.55 6.21 2.63
C ASP A 223 4.19 5.87 3.22
N LYS A 224 3.99 6.12 4.53
CA LYS A 224 2.68 5.92 5.16
C LYS A 224 1.60 6.80 4.52
N ILE A 225 1.95 8.02 4.15
CA ILE A 225 1.01 8.95 3.51
C ILE A 225 0.81 8.54 2.05
N ALA A 226 1.88 8.17 1.35
CA ALA A 226 1.79 7.75 -0.05
C ALA A 226 0.97 6.45 -0.21
N GLY A 227 1.16 5.47 0.69
CA GLY A 227 0.41 4.21 0.68
C GLY A 227 -1.08 4.36 1.00
N LEU A 228 -1.49 5.48 1.60
CA LEU A 228 -2.90 5.80 1.82
C LEU A 228 -3.62 6.30 0.55
N ALA A 229 -2.89 6.76 -0.47
CA ALA A 229 -3.51 7.46 -1.60
C ALA A 229 -4.55 6.62 -2.36
N PHE A 230 -4.24 5.34 -2.63
CA PHE A 230 -5.20 4.41 -3.24
C PHE A 230 -6.23 3.89 -2.25
N LEU A 231 -5.87 3.79 -0.97
CA LEU A 231 -6.80 3.41 0.09
C LEU A 231 -7.86 4.50 0.33
N MET A 232 -7.64 5.72 -0.15
CA MET A 232 -8.55 6.86 0.02
C MET A 232 -9.32 7.25 -1.25
N GLU A 233 -9.26 6.42 -2.30
CA GLU A 233 -9.92 6.66 -3.58
C GLU A 233 -9.68 8.07 -4.17
N SER A 234 -8.49 8.63 -3.92
CA SER A 234 -8.19 10.02 -4.28
C SER A 234 -8.31 10.25 -5.80
N LYS A 235 -9.01 11.34 -6.19
CA LYS A 235 -9.25 11.68 -7.61
C LYS A 235 -7.96 12.02 -8.37
N TRP A 236 -6.98 12.55 -7.65
CA TRP A 236 -5.60 12.75 -8.09
C TRP A 236 -4.67 12.33 -6.96
N ILE A 237 -3.39 12.14 -7.23
CA ILE A 237 -2.42 11.75 -6.19
C ILE A 237 -1.28 12.78 -6.15
N PRO A 238 -0.82 13.21 -4.96
CA PRO A 238 0.36 14.06 -4.83
C PRO A 238 1.59 13.40 -5.44
N ALA A 239 2.47 14.18 -6.08
CA ALA A 239 3.76 13.65 -6.49
C ALA A 239 4.58 13.23 -5.26
N TYR A 240 5.28 12.10 -5.35
CA TYR A 240 6.10 11.58 -4.26
C TYR A 240 7.45 12.29 -4.20
N SER A 241 7.92 12.57 -2.98
CA SER A 241 9.26 13.08 -2.74
C SER A 241 9.68 12.72 -1.33
N GLU A 242 10.79 12.00 -1.21
CA GLU A 242 11.33 11.53 0.07
C GLU A 242 11.73 12.66 1.02
N SER A 243 12.01 13.85 0.47
CA SER A 243 12.42 15.04 1.21
C SER A 243 11.25 15.92 1.68
N THR A 244 10.01 15.57 1.29
CA THR A 244 8.83 16.34 1.65
C THR A 244 8.50 16.14 3.13
N SER A 245 8.12 17.22 3.83
CA SER A 245 7.69 17.09 5.22
C SER A 245 6.37 16.32 5.30
N LEU A 246 6.20 15.54 6.38
CA LEU A 246 4.99 14.73 6.59
C LEU A 246 3.72 15.57 6.50
N GLU A 247 3.70 16.74 7.15
CA GLU A 247 2.51 17.59 7.12
C GLU A 247 2.23 18.16 5.72
N HIS A 248 3.26 18.43 4.92
CA HIS A 248 3.05 18.88 3.55
C HIS A 248 2.51 17.76 2.66
N ALA A 249 3.05 16.55 2.77
CA ALA A 249 2.54 15.37 2.08
C ALA A 249 1.08 15.06 2.48
N TRP A 250 0.79 15.12 3.78
CA TRP A 250 -0.54 14.91 4.33
C TRP A 250 -1.54 15.97 3.85
N THR A 251 -1.14 17.25 3.87
CA THR A 251 -1.95 18.35 3.35
C THR A 251 -2.26 18.13 1.87
N ALA A 252 -1.26 17.75 1.07
CA ALA A 252 -1.44 17.49 -0.35
C ALA A 252 -2.42 16.33 -0.60
N LEU A 253 -2.34 15.26 0.19
CA LEU A 253 -3.26 14.12 0.11
C LEU A 253 -4.68 14.50 0.54
N GLY A 254 -4.84 15.26 1.62
CA GLY A 254 -6.15 15.75 2.08
C GLY A 254 -6.87 16.61 1.02
N HIS A 255 -6.11 17.39 0.24
CA HIS A 255 -6.65 18.14 -0.89
C HIS A 255 -7.01 17.27 -2.11
N SER A 256 -6.56 16.02 -2.16
CA SER A 256 -6.80 15.12 -3.29
C SER A 256 -7.88 14.08 -3.06
N MET A 257 -8.28 13.89 -1.81
CA MET A 257 -9.43 13.07 -1.44
C MET A 257 -10.73 13.60 -2.06
N ASP A 258 -11.63 12.69 -2.41
CA ASP A 258 -12.98 13.07 -2.82
C ASP A 258 -13.82 13.61 -1.63
N GLU A 259 -15.07 13.97 -1.89
CA GLU A 259 -15.98 14.54 -0.88
C GLU A 259 -16.39 13.54 0.20
N GLU A 260 -16.46 12.25 -0.12
CA GLU A 260 -16.85 11.18 0.80
C GLU A 260 -15.68 10.82 1.72
N ALA A 261 -14.48 10.61 1.17
CA ALA A 261 -13.27 10.39 1.96
C ALA A 261 -13.00 11.57 2.92
N ARG A 262 -13.14 12.83 2.44
CA ARG A 262 -13.02 14.01 3.30
C ARG A 262 -14.08 14.08 4.39
N ALA A 263 -15.32 13.71 4.06
CA ALA A 263 -16.39 13.64 5.05
C ALA A 263 -16.04 12.63 6.14
N GLN A 264 -15.65 11.42 5.77
CA GLN A 264 -15.27 10.39 6.72
C GLN A 264 -14.12 10.87 7.62
N PHE A 265 -13.10 11.54 7.09
CA PHE A 265 -12.04 12.16 7.91
C PHE A 265 -12.55 13.17 8.92
N PHE A 266 -13.45 14.05 8.49
CA PHE A 266 -14.05 15.05 9.36
C PHE A 266 -14.81 14.42 10.54
N PHE A 267 -15.42 13.25 10.34
CA PHE A 267 -16.12 12.52 11.40
C PHE A 267 -15.18 11.67 12.27
N LEU A 268 -14.17 11.03 11.68
CA LEU A 268 -13.20 10.21 12.40
C LEU A 268 -12.30 11.05 13.32
N CYS A 269 -12.03 12.29 12.94
CA CYS A 269 -11.20 13.24 13.68
C CYS A 269 -12.00 14.51 14.05
N ALA A 270 -12.72 14.47 15.16
CA ALA A 270 -13.59 15.57 15.60
C ALA A 270 -12.85 16.84 16.10
N GLU A 271 -11.52 16.79 16.18
CA GLU A 271 -10.71 17.94 16.57
C GLU A 271 -10.32 18.77 15.36
N PRO A 272 -10.49 20.10 15.44
CA PRO A 272 -10.00 20.96 14.38
C PRO A 272 -8.48 20.87 14.28
N GLY A 273 -8.00 20.86 13.04
CA GLY A 273 -6.59 21.14 12.77
C GLY A 273 -6.22 22.54 13.28
N ASP A 274 -4.94 22.74 13.60
CA ASP A 274 -4.40 24.07 13.95
C ASP A 274 -4.05 24.91 12.70
N GLY A 275 -4.17 24.32 11.51
CA GLY A 275 -4.02 24.98 10.22
C GLY A 275 -5.23 25.83 9.82
N GLY A 276 -5.12 26.56 8.71
CA GLY A 276 -6.19 27.45 8.21
C GLY A 276 -7.52 26.75 7.88
N GLU A 277 -7.51 25.42 7.69
CA GLU A 277 -8.68 24.61 7.37
C GLU A 277 -9.08 23.75 8.59
N LYS A 278 -10.14 24.14 9.29
CA LYS A 278 -10.55 23.54 10.57
C LYS A 278 -11.10 22.12 10.48
N TRP A 279 -11.46 21.63 9.29
CA TRP A 279 -12.01 20.28 9.11
C TRP A 279 -10.93 19.21 8.90
N ARG A 280 -9.69 19.62 8.60
CA ARG A 280 -8.59 18.71 8.29
C ARG A 280 -7.71 18.51 9.54
N PRO A 281 -7.65 17.31 10.14
CA PRO A 281 -6.70 17.05 11.21
C PRO A 281 -5.27 17.12 10.68
N LEU A 282 -4.32 17.50 11.52
CA LEU A 282 -2.90 17.36 11.22
C LEU A 282 -2.49 15.89 11.19
N TRP A 283 -1.40 15.57 10.50
CA TRP A 283 -0.88 14.19 10.42
C TRP A 283 -0.65 13.60 11.83
N HIS A 284 -0.09 14.39 12.75
CA HIS A 284 0.14 13.92 14.11
C HIS A 284 -1.16 13.65 14.88
N GLN A 285 -2.26 14.38 14.60
CA GLN A 285 -3.56 14.15 15.25
C GLN A 285 -4.18 12.83 14.78
N VAL A 286 -4.08 12.53 13.48
CA VAL A 286 -4.50 11.24 12.89
C VAL A 286 -3.73 10.08 13.52
N MET A 287 -2.44 10.26 13.77
CA MET A 287 -1.55 9.20 14.26
C MET A 287 -1.54 9.01 15.78
N THR A 288 -2.27 9.83 16.56
CA THR A 288 -2.19 9.80 18.04
C THR A 288 -3.53 9.63 18.73
N LYS A 289 -4.65 9.83 18.04
CA LYS A 289 -5.98 9.85 18.65
C LYS A 289 -6.81 8.65 18.23
N PRO A 290 -7.60 8.07 19.15
CA PRO A 290 -8.53 7.00 18.79
C PRO A 290 -9.54 7.53 17.78
N LEU A 291 -9.68 6.82 16.66
CA LEU A 291 -10.70 7.09 15.67
C LEU A 291 -12.09 6.86 16.31
N LEU A 292 -13.05 7.74 16.02
CA LEU A 292 -14.42 7.59 16.50
C LEU A 292 -15.13 6.50 15.69
N PRO A 293 -15.83 5.53 16.33
CA PRO A 293 -16.52 4.47 15.60
C PRO A 293 -17.61 5.07 14.68
N TYR A 294 -17.57 4.74 13.40
CA TYR A 294 -18.44 5.36 12.39
C TYR A 294 -19.71 4.54 12.13
N TRP A 295 -20.86 5.22 12.14
CA TRP A 295 -22.10 4.75 11.54
C TRP A 295 -22.68 5.87 10.67
N THR A 296 -22.95 5.57 9.38
CA THR A 296 -23.76 6.30 8.38
C THR A 296 -23.07 7.26 7.38
N SER A 297 -23.44 7.12 6.09
CA SER A 297 -23.00 7.89 4.91
C SER A 297 -23.27 9.40 5.00
N LYS A 298 -22.25 10.24 4.74
CA LYS A 298 -22.34 11.71 4.80
C LYS A 298 -21.42 12.37 3.75
N TYR A 299 -21.72 13.61 3.35
CA TYR A 299 -20.97 14.37 2.33
C TYR A 299 -20.41 15.68 2.87
N VAL A 300 -19.16 16.00 2.52
CA VAL A 300 -18.49 17.28 2.81
C VAL A 300 -17.96 17.86 1.50
N GLY A 301 -18.51 19.01 1.12
CA GLY A 301 -18.14 19.74 -0.11
C GLY A 301 -17.26 20.94 0.17
N ARG A 302 -16.54 21.41 -0.85
CA ARG A 302 -15.75 22.65 -0.81
C ARG A 302 -16.14 23.52 -2.01
N ASP A 303 -16.42 24.78 -1.75
CA ASP A 303 -16.54 25.82 -2.77
C ASP A 303 -15.35 26.78 -2.65
N GLU A 304 -14.66 27.06 -3.75
CA GLU A 304 -13.51 27.99 -3.80
C GLU A 304 -13.89 29.43 -3.39
N THR A 305 -15.18 29.76 -3.37
CA THR A 305 -15.71 31.08 -3.06
C THR A 305 -16.49 31.17 -1.74
N GLU A 306 -17.02 30.06 -1.21
CA GLU A 306 -17.91 30.06 -0.03
C GLU A 306 -17.37 29.27 1.19
N GLY A 307 -16.22 28.61 1.07
CA GLY A 307 -15.63 27.84 2.16
C GLY A 307 -16.19 26.40 2.28
N ASP A 308 -15.84 25.72 3.36
CA ASP A 308 -16.16 24.30 3.57
C ASP A 308 -17.56 24.12 4.16
N TRP A 309 -18.36 23.19 3.61
CA TRP A 309 -19.72 22.90 4.11
C TRP A 309 -19.98 21.39 4.24
N CYS A 310 -20.86 21.03 5.18
CA CYS A 310 -21.23 19.65 5.51
C CYS A 310 -22.75 19.50 5.52
N ASN A 311 -23.29 18.43 4.92
CA ASN A 311 -24.72 18.09 5.01
C ASN A 311 -24.89 16.74 5.73
N MET A 312 -25.70 16.72 6.80
CA MET A 312 -25.81 15.59 7.73
C MET A 312 -27.25 15.32 8.15
N TRP A 313 -27.62 14.04 8.22
CA TRP A 313 -28.71 13.53 9.07
C TRP A 313 -28.06 13.01 10.36
N CYS A 314 -28.37 13.60 11.52
CA CYS A 314 -27.67 13.31 12.78
C CYS A 314 -28.58 12.56 13.77
N VAL A 315 -28.00 11.58 14.48
CA VAL A 315 -28.41 11.22 15.85
C VAL A 315 -27.36 11.86 16.77
N ASP A 316 -27.82 12.76 17.64
CA ASP A 316 -27.12 13.68 18.57
C ASP A 316 -25.58 13.58 18.77
N GLY A 317 -24.88 14.69 18.49
CA GLY A 317 -23.49 14.96 18.92
C GLY A 317 -22.96 16.33 18.47
N PHE A 318 -22.23 17.05 19.35
CA PHE A 318 -21.63 18.36 19.05
C PHE A 318 -20.29 18.21 18.30
N MET A 319 -20.23 18.59 17.02
CA MET A 319 -18.98 18.65 16.26
C MET A 319 -18.33 20.04 16.36
N ARG A 320 -17.11 20.09 16.92
CA ARG A 320 -16.39 21.36 17.18
C ARG A 320 -15.73 21.96 15.94
N GLY A 321 -15.41 21.17 14.93
CA GLY A 321 -14.72 21.62 13.71
C GLY A 321 -15.51 22.61 12.82
N LEU A 322 -16.84 22.67 12.96
CA LEU A 322 -17.73 23.60 12.24
C LEU A 322 -18.08 24.87 13.04
N ALA A 323 -17.54 25.02 14.27
CA ALA A 323 -17.90 26.15 15.11
C ALA A 323 -17.29 27.46 14.58
N VAL A 324 -18.14 28.35 14.07
CA VAL A 324 -17.82 29.75 13.84
C VAL A 324 -17.58 30.39 15.21
N VAL A 325 -16.33 30.68 15.53
CA VAL A 325 -16.01 31.58 16.65
C VAL A 325 -16.40 32.97 16.18
N LYS A 326 -17.47 33.54 16.74
CA LYS A 326 -17.71 34.99 16.62
C LYS A 326 -16.48 35.69 17.18
N GLY A 327 -15.79 36.46 16.34
CA GLY A 327 -14.75 37.37 16.80
C GLY A 327 -15.33 38.26 17.89
N GLY A 328 -14.66 38.31 19.03
CA GLY A 328 -14.99 39.27 20.08
C GLY A 328 -14.68 40.68 19.60
N ASP A 329 -15.60 41.60 19.89
CA ASP A 329 -15.44 43.04 19.72
C ASP A 329 -14.29 43.62 20.56
#